data_AF-A0A4Y7SCQ5-F1
#
_entry.id   AF-A0A4Y7SCQ5-F1
#
_cell.length_a   1.000
_cell.length_b   1.000
_cell.length_c   1.000
_cell.angle_alpha   90.00
_cell.angle_beta   90.00
_cell.angle_gamma   90.00
#
_symmetry.space_group_name_H-M   'P 1'
#
loop_
_entity.id
_entity.type
_entity.pdbx_description
1 polymer ?
#
loop_
_entity_poly.entity_id
_entity_poly.type
_entity_poly.pdbx_seq_one_letter_code
_entity_poly.pdbx_strand_id
1 'polypeptide(L)'
;MAESSPFSSYLGMNHAPSDNEIDLLKEFIENQLSSVGDLTRRIQEAKGAPAAELEARRNAHLKLIEDHSRLPSPIHRIPDEILSLIFTFCLESVVTTKYGPGLSRRHISVVLSHVSMLWRDLALRNPVLWSHVPVRLPPFRCINILPVPGS
;
A
#
# COMPACT_ATOMS: atom_id res chain seq x y z
N MET A 1 23.29 -20.97 4.15
CA MET A 1 22.16 -20.55 4.97
C MET A 1 22.14 -19.03 4.93
N ALA A 2 21.05 -18.41 4.48
CA ALA A 2 20.92 -16.94 4.48
C ALA A 2 20.68 -16.50 5.93
N GLU A 3 21.43 -15.50 6.39
CA GLU A 3 21.25 -14.94 7.73
C GLU A 3 19.86 -14.31 7.85
N SER A 4 19.23 -14.48 9.01
CA SER A 4 17.91 -13.92 9.28
C SER A 4 18.02 -12.39 9.35
N SER A 5 17.20 -11.69 8.56
CA SER A 5 17.25 -10.22 8.48
C SER A 5 16.83 -9.60 9.81
N PRO A 6 17.58 -8.60 10.33
CA PRO A 6 17.20 -7.85 11.53
C PRO A 6 15.92 -7.02 11.34
N PHE A 7 15.50 -6.79 10.08
CA PHE A 7 14.30 -6.03 9.75
C PHE A 7 13.09 -6.91 9.39
N SER A 8 13.21 -8.23 9.54
CA SER A 8 12.15 -9.19 9.17
C SER A 8 10.82 -8.91 9.84
N SER A 9 10.81 -8.38 11.06
CA SER A 9 9.59 -8.00 11.77
C SER A 9 8.87 -6.83 11.12
N TYR A 10 9.59 -5.89 10.52
CA TYR A 10 9.03 -4.67 9.93
C TYR A 10 8.45 -4.89 8.53
N LEU A 11 8.76 -6.03 7.89
CA LEU A 11 8.22 -6.39 6.58
C LEU A 11 6.70 -6.53 6.65
N GLY A 12 5.99 -5.64 5.94
CA GLY A 12 4.52 -5.62 5.91
C GLY A 12 3.87 -4.81 7.02
N MET A 13 4.64 -4.19 7.93
CA MET A 13 4.12 -3.21 8.88
C MET A 13 4.21 -1.79 8.32
N ASN A 14 3.32 -0.89 8.76
CA ASN A 14 3.40 0.54 8.45
C ASN A 14 4.48 1.27 9.27
N HIS A 15 5.53 0.56 9.68
CA HIS A 15 6.57 1.11 10.51
C HIS A 15 7.42 2.09 9.68
N ALA A 16 7.52 3.33 10.14
CA ALA A 16 8.43 4.33 9.58
C ALA A 16 9.82 4.13 10.19
N PRO A 17 10.82 3.66 9.44
CA PRO A 17 12.15 3.45 9.99
C PRO A 17 12.79 4.80 10.33
N SER A 18 13.46 4.90 11.48
CA SER A 18 14.28 6.05 11.87
C SER A 18 15.52 6.21 10.98
N ASP A 19 16.15 7.39 11.00
CA ASP A 19 17.35 7.65 10.19
C ASP A 19 18.49 6.65 10.44
N ASN A 20 18.70 6.25 11.69
CA ASN A 20 19.68 5.22 12.04
C ASN A 20 19.28 3.83 11.48
N GLU A 21 18.01 3.47 11.55
CA GLU A 21 17.50 2.22 10.98
C GLU A 21 17.61 2.20 9.45
N ILE A 22 17.46 3.36 8.81
CA ILE A 22 17.63 3.52 7.36
C ILE A 22 19.07 3.27 6.97
N ASP A 23 20.03 3.81 7.72
CA ASP A 23 21.45 3.61 7.41
C ASP A 23 21.87 2.16 7.63
N LEU A 24 21.41 1.52 8.72
CA LEU A 24 21.58 0.07 8.94
C LEU A 24 20.92 -0.76 7.83
N LEU A 25 19.76 -0.33 7.33
CA LEU A 25 19.06 -1.00 6.25
C LEU A 25 19.81 -0.89 4.91
N LYS A 26 20.36 0.28 4.60
CA LYS A 26 21.19 0.48 3.41
C LYS A 26 22.44 -0.40 3.46
N GLU A 27 23.15 -0.40 4.58
CA GLU A 27 24.34 -1.24 4.79
C GLU A 27 23.98 -2.73 4.62
N PHE A 28 22.85 -3.17 5.19
CA PHE A 28 22.35 -4.52 5.00
C PHE A 28 22.08 -4.84 3.52
N ILE A 29 21.41 -3.94 2.78
CA ILE A 29 21.13 -4.11 1.35
C ILE A 29 22.43 -4.18 0.53
N GLU A 30 23.40 -3.32 0.81
CA GLU A 30 24.71 -3.32 0.14
C GLU A 30 25.49 -4.62 0.37
N ASN A 31 25.43 -5.16 1.60
CA ASN A 31 26.01 -6.46 1.94
C ASN A 31 25.33 -7.61 1.18
N GLN A 32 24.00 -7.59 1.06
CA GLN A 32 23.26 -8.58 0.28
C GLN A 32 23.57 -8.46 -1.22
N LEU A 33 23.69 -7.25 -1.76
CA LEU A 33 24.06 -7.00 -3.17
C LEU A 33 25.45 -7.55 -3.49
N SER A 34 26.42 -7.33 -2.61
CA SER A 34 27.77 -7.90 -2.74
C SER A 34 27.72 -9.44 -2.81
N SER A 35 26.94 -10.05 -1.92
CA SER A 35 26.74 -11.51 -1.89
C SER A 35 26.08 -12.04 -3.18
N VAL A 36 25.14 -11.29 -3.76
CA VAL A 36 24.52 -11.62 -5.06
C VAL A 36 25.55 -11.56 -6.19
N GLY A 37 26.43 -10.55 -6.19
CA GLY A 37 27.52 -10.43 -7.16
C GLY A 37 28.44 -11.65 -7.13
N ASP A 38 28.87 -12.05 -5.94
CA ASP A 38 29.72 -13.23 -5.75
C ASP A 38 29.05 -14.54 -6.18
N LEU A 39 27.77 -14.72 -5.83
CA LEU A 39 27.01 -15.88 -6.26
C LEU A 39 26.83 -15.91 -7.78
N THR A 40 26.59 -14.76 -8.40
CA THR A 40 26.45 -14.64 -9.86
C THR A 40 27.74 -15.05 -10.56
N ARG A 41 28.90 -14.60 -10.07
CA ARG A 41 30.21 -15.03 -10.57
C ARG A 41 30.38 -16.56 -10.47
N ARG A 42 30.06 -17.14 -9.32
CA ARG A 42 30.18 -18.60 -9.08
C ARG A 42 29.22 -19.43 -9.94
N ILE A 43 28.01 -18.94 -10.21
CA ILE A 43 27.05 -19.59 -11.12
C ILE A 43 27.62 -19.64 -12.53
N GLN A 44 28.22 -18.53 -12.99
CA GLN A 44 28.78 -18.44 -14.34
C GLN A 44 29.99 -19.38 -14.54
N GLU A 45 30.72 -19.70 -13.46
CA GLU A 45 31.83 -20.64 -13.45
C GLU A 45 31.40 -22.11 -13.28
N ALA A 46 30.20 -22.38 -12.75
CA ALA A 46 29.71 -23.73 -12.44
C ALA A 46 28.82 -24.33 -13.55
N LYS A 47 28.82 -25.67 -13.70
CA LYS A 47 27.90 -26.42 -14.57
C LYS A 47 27.12 -27.48 -13.78
N GLY A 48 25.84 -27.64 -14.07
CA GLY A 48 24.99 -28.71 -13.50
C GLY A 48 24.42 -28.40 -12.11
N ALA A 49 24.21 -29.43 -11.28
CA ALA A 49 23.56 -29.32 -9.96
C ALA A 49 24.12 -28.24 -9.01
N PRO A 50 25.45 -27.97 -8.96
CA PRO A 50 26.00 -26.87 -8.14
C PRO A 50 25.52 -25.48 -8.57
N ALA A 51 25.17 -25.28 -9.84
CA ALA A 51 24.65 -24.01 -10.34
C ALA A 51 23.22 -23.76 -9.86
N ALA A 52 22.37 -24.80 -9.81
CA ALA A 52 20.99 -24.70 -9.35
C ALA A 52 20.89 -24.29 -7.86
N GLU A 53 21.77 -24.83 -7.01
CA GLU A 53 21.80 -24.44 -5.60
C GLU A 53 22.29 -22.99 -5.39
N LEU A 54 23.30 -22.58 -6.17
CA LEU A 54 23.78 -21.19 -6.14
C LEU A 54 22.71 -20.21 -6.65
N GLU A 55 21.93 -20.58 -7.67
CA GLU A 55 20.79 -19.80 -8.15
C GLU A 55 19.68 -19.68 -7.11
N ALA A 56 19.33 -20.77 -6.42
CA ALA A 56 18.35 -20.73 -5.34
C ALA A 56 18.79 -19.76 -4.23
N ARG A 57 20.08 -19.78 -3.88
CA ARG A 57 20.65 -18.86 -2.88
C ARG A 57 20.66 -17.41 -3.39
N ARG A 58 21.04 -17.18 -4.64
CA ARG A 58 20.97 -15.85 -5.27
C ARG A 58 19.54 -15.29 -5.24
N ASN A 59 18.56 -16.10 -5.61
CA ASN A 59 17.15 -15.70 -5.62
C ASN A 59 16.62 -15.38 -4.22
N ALA A 60 17.06 -16.11 -3.19
CA ALA A 60 16.72 -15.78 -1.81
C ALA A 60 17.25 -14.39 -1.39
N HIS A 61 18.50 -14.06 -1.76
CA HIS A 61 19.08 -12.73 -1.50
C HIS A 61 18.37 -11.62 -2.29
N LEU A 62 18.03 -11.85 -3.56
CA LEU A 62 17.26 -10.90 -4.36
C LEU A 62 15.88 -10.61 -3.75
N LYS A 63 15.21 -11.64 -3.25
CA LYS A 63 13.93 -11.47 -2.55
C LYS A 63 14.09 -10.61 -1.29
N LEU A 64 15.13 -10.86 -0.49
CA LEU A 64 15.43 -10.02 0.68
C LEU A 64 15.66 -8.57 0.26
N ILE A 65 16.46 -8.31 -0.78
CA ILE A 65 16.71 -6.95 -1.28
C ILE A 65 15.40 -6.26 -1.68
N GLU A 66 14.54 -6.95 -2.45
CA GLU A 66 13.26 -6.39 -2.88
C GLU A 66 12.38 -6.02 -1.69
N ASP A 67 12.20 -6.94 -0.73
CA ASP A 67 11.35 -6.75 0.44
C ASP A 67 11.84 -5.57 1.31
N HIS A 68 13.16 -5.42 1.46
CA HIS A 68 13.77 -4.40 2.30
C HIS A 68 13.91 -3.04 1.62
N SER A 69 14.08 -3.01 0.28
CA SER A 69 14.15 -1.77 -0.50
C SER A 69 12.86 -0.94 -0.47
N ARG A 70 11.73 -1.55 -0.09
CA ARG A 70 10.42 -0.91 0.03
C ARG A 70 10.23 -0.16 1.36
N LEU A 71 10.87 -0.62 2.43
CA LEU A 71 10.77 0.00 3.77
C LEU A 71 11.15 1.49 3.81
N PRO A 72 12.20 1.96 3.12
CA PRO A 72 12.58 3.38 3.16
C PRO A 72 11.72 4.26 2.23
N SER A 73 10.68 3.73 1.57
CA SER A 73 9.86 4.52 0.65
C SER A 73 9.27 5.76 1.34
N PRO A 74 9.33 6.95 0.70
CA PRO A 74 8.88 8.21 1.31
C PRO A 74 7.45 8.17 1.84
N ILE A 75 6.58 7.34 1.25
CA ILE A 75 5.17 7.23 1.64
C ILE A 75 4.98 6.66 3.06
N HIS A 76 5.97 5.93 3.59
CA HIS A 76 5.98 5.43 4.97
C HIS A 76 6.52 6.47 5.96
N ARG A 77 7.10 7.58 5.49
CA ARG A 77 7.71 8.62 6.34
C ARG A 77 6.86 9.87 6.49
N ILE A 78 5.75 9.96 5.77
CA ILE A 78 4.82 11.08 5.89
C ILE A 78 4.07 10.91 7.21
N PRO A 79 4.13 11.89 8.13
CA PRO A 79 3.34 11.84 9.35
C PRO A 79 1.84 11.73 9.04
N ASP A 80 1.10 11.04 9.91
CA ASP A 80 -0.33 10.80 9.75
C ASP A 80 -1.13 12.10 9.57
N GLU A 81 -0.71 13.19 10.21
CA GLU A 81 -1.33 14.51 10.11
C GLU A 81 -1.15 15.12 8.71
N ILE A 82 0.05 15.00 8.15
CA ILE A 82 0.36 15.51 6.81
C ILE A 82 -0.38 14.70 5.76
N LEU A 83 -0.43 13.36 5.94
CA LEU A 83 -1.16 12.48 5.04
C LEU A 83 -2.67 12.76 5.09
N SER A 84 -3.22 13.01 6.29
CA SER A 84 -4.62 13.42 6.47
C SER A 84 -4.93 14.79 5.84
N LEU A 85 -3.98 15.73 5.90
CA LEU A 85 -4.09 17.02 5.24
C LEU A 85 -4.13 16.85 3.71
N ILE A 86 -3.26 16.02 3.14
CA ILE A 86 -3.28 15.67 1.71
C ILE A 86 -4.64 15.09 1.31
N PHE A 87 -5.19 14.17 2.10
CA PHE A 87 -6.50 13.58 1.83
C PHE A 87 -7.62 14.64 1.77
N THR A 88 -7.55 15.64 2.65
CA THR A 88 -8.52 16.74 2.70
C THR A 88 -8.43 17.61 1.43
N PHE A 89 -7.22 17.95 0.99
CA PHE A 89 -7.01 18.66 -0.28
C PHE A 89 -7.52 17.85 -1.49
N CYS A 90 -7.32 16.53 -1.50
CA CYS A 90 -7.87 15.67 -2.53
C CYS A 90 -9.41 15.70 -2.54
N LEU A 91 -10.06 15.73 -1.37
CA LEU A 91 -11.51 15.81 -1.27
C LEU A 91 -12.05 17.12 -1.85
N GLU A 92 -11.48 18.26 -1.46
CA GLU A 92 -11.90 19.59 -1.94
C GLU A 92 -11.81 19.71 -3.47
N SER A 93 -10.76 19.15 -4.07
CA SER A 93 -10.59 19.13 -5.52
C SER A 93 -11.71 18.41 -6.27
N VAL A 94 -12.33 17.40 -5.66
CA VAL A 94 -13.39 16.59 -6.29
C VAL A 94 -14.77 17.20 -6.06
N VAL A 95 -15.03 17.76 -4.87
CA VAL A 95 -16.33 18.36 -4.50
C VAL A 95 -16.66 19.60 -5.34
N THR A 96 -15.65 20.35 -5.80
CA THR A 96 -15.84 21.51 -6.69
C THR A 96 -16.36 21.14 -8.10
N THR A 97 -16.32 19.85 -8.47
CA THR A 97 -16.89 19.36 -9.72
C THR A 97 -18.37 19.07 -9.48
N LYS A 98 -19.26 19.92 -10.02
CA LYS A 98 -20.72 20.03 -9.78
C LYS A 98 -21.58 18.74 -9.81
N TYR A 99 -21.01 17.58 -10.09
CA TYR A 99 -21.68 16.29 -10.10
C TYR A 99 -20.74 15.21 -9.56
N GLY A 100 -20.52 15.19 -8.25
CA GLY A 100 -19.82 14.08 -7.62
C GLY A 100 -20.53 12.76 -7.96
N PRO A 101 -19.84 11.72 -8.45
CA PRO A 101 -20.47 10.42 -8.62
C PRO A 101 -20.92 10.00 -7.21
N GLY A 102 -22.25 9.80 -7.03
CA GLY A 102 -22.79 9.18 -5.82
C GLY A 102 -21.91 8.04 -5.31
N LEU A 103 -21.90 7.77 -4.00
CA LEU A 103 -20.95 6.86 -3.34
C LEU A 103 -20.67 5.63 -4.23
N SER A 104 -19.49 5.65 -4.84
CA SER A 104 -19.07 4.69 -5.85
C SER A 104 -17.61 4.38 -5.66
N ARG A 105 -17.10 3.39 -6.38
CA ARG A 105 -15.67 3.03 -6.37
C ARG A 105 -14.76 4.20 -6.80
N ARG A 106 -15.32 5.25 -7.40
CA ARG A 106 -14.59 6.46 -7.84
C ARG A 106 -14.62 7.58 -6.80
N HIS A 107 -15.34 7.41 -5.68
CA HIS A 107 -15.33 8.39 -4.61
C HIS A 107 -13.91 8.49 -4.03
N ILE A 108 -13.40 9.70 -3.89
CA ILE A 108 -12.00 9.93 -3.50
C ILE A 108 -11.66 9.26 -2.16
N SER A 109 -12.52 9.35 -1.16
CA SER A 109 -12.34 8.67 0.13
C SER A 109 -12.23 7.15 0.01
N VAL A 110 -12.98 6.57 -0.93
CA VAL A 110 -12.90 5.13 -1.25
C VAL A 110 -11.57 4.83 -1.93
N VAL A 111 -11.20 5.59 -2.96
CA VAL A 111 -9.92 5.42 -3.69
C VAL A 111 -8.73 5.49 -2.74
N LEU A 112 -8.68 6.51 -1.87
CA LEU A 112 -7.63 6.68 -0.87
C LEU A 112 -7.53 5.47 0.07
N SER A 113 -8.67 4.93 0.53
CA SER A 113 -8.71 3.77 1.43
C SER A 113 -8.22 2.44 0.81
N HIS A 114 -8.04 2.40 -0.51
CA HIS A 114 -7.60 1.21 -1.25
C HIS A 114 -6.10 1.20 -1.59
N VAL A 115 -5.34 2.26 -1.25
CA VAL A 115 -3.92 2.36 -1.60
C VAL A 115 -3.03 1.46 -0.73
N SER A 116 -3.18 1.54 0.59
CA SER A 116 -2.36 0.77 1.54
C SER A 116 -3.14 0.53 2.85
N MET A 117 -2.60 -0.30 3.75
CA MET A 117 -3.21 -0.48 5.07
C MET A 117 -3.19 0.81 5.91
N LEU A 118 -2.10 1.58 5.85
CA LEU A 118 -1.98 2.89 6.52
C LEU A 118 -3.04 3.86 6.00
N TRP A 119 -3.14 3.99 4.68
CA TRP A 119 -4.08 4.91 4.06
C TRP A 119 -5.53 4.53 4.35
N ARG A 120 -5.81 3.22 4.42
CA ARG A 120 -7.13 2.72 4.83
C ARG A 120 -7.49 3.15 6.25
N ASP A 121 -6.61 2.90 7.21
CA ASP A 121 -6.86 3.24 8.61
C ASP A 121 -7.06 4.75 8.78
N LEU A 122 -6.18 5.57 8.19
CA LEU A 122 -6.31 7.03 8.22
C LEU A 122 -7.56 7.53 7.49
N ALA A 123 -7.87 6.99 6.31
CA ALA A 123 -9.05 7.41 5.56
C ALA A 123 -10.35 7.08 6.31
N LEU A 124 -10.41 5.93 6.99
CA LEU A 124 -11.58 5.53 7.78
C LEU A 124 -11.69 6.31 9.10
N ARG A 125 -10.56 6.67 9.73
CA ARG A 125 -10.53 7.48 10.96
C ARG A 125 -10.78 8.97 10.74
N ASN A 126 -10.60 9.47 9.52
CA ASN A 126 -10.78 10.89 9.21
C ASN A 126 -12.25 11.19 8.83
N PRO A 127 -13.07 11.76 9.73
CA PRO A 127 -14.50 11.99 9.49
C PRO A 127 -14.75 13.02 8.38
N VAL A 128 -13.80 13.93 8.12
CA VAL A 128 -13.93 14.96 7.08
C VAL A 128 -14.12 14.32 5.70
N LEU A 129 -13.43 13.19 5.44
CA LEU A 129 -13.53 12.45 4.19
C LEU A 129 -14.90 11.82 3.94
N TRP A 130 -15.71 11.66 4.98
CA TRP A 130 -17.04 11.05 4.92
C TRP A 130 -18.16 12.03 5.24
N SER A 131 -17.85 13.31 5.36
CA SER A 131 -18.82 14.37 5.66
C SER A 131 -19.85 14.58 4.53
N HIS A 132 -19.49 14.25 3.29
CA HIS A 132 -20.35 14.43 2.12
C HIS A 132 -20.42 13.16 1.27
N VAL A 133 -21.45 12.34 1.53
CA VAL A 133 -21.67 11.06 0.85
C VAL A 133 -22.99 11.11 0.06
N PRO A 134 -22.96 11.49 -1.22
CA PRO A 134 -24.17 11.52 -2.03
C PRO A 134 -24.68 10.11 -2.29
N VAL A 135 -25.87 9.78 -1.78
CA VAL A 135 -26.52 8.47 -2.00
C VAL A 135 -27.47 8.59 -3.20
N ARG A 136 -27.32 7.70 -4.19
CA ARG A 136 -28.31 7.55 -5.26
C ARG A 136 -29.35 6.53 -4.81
N LEU A 137 -30.56 6.99 -4.52
CA LEU A 137 -31.68 6.11 -4.23
C LEU A 137 -32.20 5.48 -5.53
N PRO A 138 -32.56 4.18 -5.53
CA PRO A 138 -33.26 3.60 -6.66
C PRO A 138 -34.62 4.29 -6.85
N PRO A 139 -35.16 4.35 -8.08
CA PRO A 139 -36.48 4.92 -8.30
C PRO A 139 -37.52 4.16 -7.46
N PHE A 140 -38.22 4.88 -6.58
CA PHE A 140 -39.32 4.33 -5.83
C PHE A 140 -40.42 3.91 -6.82
N ARG A 141 -40.78 2.62 -6.84
CA ARG A 141 -42.05 2.21 -7.44
C ARG A 141 -43.13 2.62 -6.46
N CYS A 142 -43.80 3.75 -6.71
CA CYS A 142 -45.05 4.03 -6.03
C CYS A 142 -46.00 2.85 -6.32
N ILE A 143 -46.30 2.05 -5.31
CA ILE A 143 -47.41 1.11 -5.38
C ILE A 143 -48.64 2.01 -5.45
N ASN A 144 -49.25 2.11 -6.62
CA ASN A 144 -50.55 2.76 -6.77
C ASN A 144 -51.53 1.94 -5.91
N ILE A 145 -51.82 2.44 -4.71
CA ILE A 145 -52.94 1.97 -3.93
C ILE A 145 -54.17 2.48 -4.68
N LEU A 146 -54.76 1.62 -5.51
CA LEU A 146 -56.03 1.91 -6.15
C LEU A 146 -57.07 2.20 -5.06
N PRO A 147 -57.93 3.22 -5.23
CA PRO A 147 -58.98 3.49 -4.27
C PRO A 147 -59.92 2.29 -4.22
N VAL A 148 -60.19 1.80 -3.00
CA VAL A 148 -61.14 0.70 -2.77
C VAL A 148 -62.52 1.22 -3.20
N PRO A 149 -63.19 0.59 -4.18
CA PRO A 149 -64.50 1.07 -4.62
C PRO A 149 -65.54 0.61 -3.60
N GLY A 150 -66.16 1.57 -2.91
CA GLY A 150 -67.32 1.33 -2.05
C GLY A 150 -67.41 2.28 -0.86
N SER A 151 -67.96 3.48 -1.11
CA SER A 151 -68.63 4.31 -0.11
C SER A 151 -70.07 4.52 -0.56
#